data_AF-A0A7X2TZQ2-F1
#
_entry.id   AF-A0A7X2TZQ2-F1
#
_cell.length_a   1.000
_cell.length_b   1.000
_cell.length_c   1.000
_cell.angle_alpha   90.00
_cell.angle_beta   90.00
_cell.angle_gamma   90.00
#
_symmetry.space_group_name_H-M   'P 1'
#
loop_
_entity.id
_entity.type
_entity.pdbx_description
1 polymer ?
#
loop_
_entity_poly.entity_id
_entity_poly.type
_entity_poly.pdbx_seq_one_letter_code
_entity_poly.pdbx_strand_id
1 'polypeptide(L)'
;MRRRDFLVQGAAGVLAARNLQAAWESGPVAHLLATASHQRILLKASFQTALAKAPVLRVGKRSFLGTKTDSAGRFWQFDAAGLEAGRPHQLQLIDAARKPLCAPWSLQTLPDPSEQVSRFRVLIYTCAGGHDALLTPDGSLRFLSLARRRRLLARALSFRPDAVIANGDHVYWDLRRKIASRMAATPAAIAYAGEFDRRLPVLGSPNEPVLLRAAGPQIADLYGTAFREVPVFFLTDDHDYFENDEADDQLITFPPEDFNLQLGRTARRMYYPEFLPDVTRPAGLPGSSALDRPPGSAEAYGTLRWGQLAEVLLYDCRRFMTLGGPGGVFVAPEAEQWLKDRMAAPGVAHVVNVPSTPPGWSAGKWGEWYPDMLDDRGKLGVAKPKPYWQPGWAAQHDRILKASSEMHGRVPLFISGDLHAIGEGRILRTGNADLRSNPVVSILSGPVGTARDGWPSTLRGTPALPAQRLEMDERQKAIEENGFTIMDFTPEKITARYFKWNVNLPEEAMDQLEPFRVSEFQRPG
;
A
#
# COMPACT_ATOMS: atom_id res chain seq x y z
N MET A 1 -71.46 29.96 20.30
CA MET A 1 -72.03 28.69 20.81
C MET A 1 -71.21 27.53 20.22
N ARG A 2 -71.11 26.41 20.94
CA ARG A 2 -70.04 25.37 20.89
C ARG A 2 -69.87 24.58 19.57
N ARG A 3 -68.61 24.09 19.40
CA ARG A 3 -68.15 22.76 18.87
C ARG A 3 -68.41 22.41 17.39
N ARG A 4 -67.35 22.29 16.57
CA ARG A 4 -66.67 21.03 16.17
C ARG A 4 -65.69 21.25 14.98
N ASP A 5 -64.54 20.58 15.09
CA ASP A 5 -63.89 19.77 14.05
C ASP A 5 -62.88 20.35 13.01
N PHE A 6 -61.70 19.70 13.03
CA PHE A 6 -60.64 19.54 12.03
C PHE A 6 -59.66 20.70 11.74
N LEU A 7 -58.42 20.54 12.26
CA LEU A 7 -57.17 20.50 11.47
C LEU A 7 -55.96 20.36 12.43
N VAL A 8 -55.45 19.13 12.57
CA VAL A 8 -54.06 18.87 13.00
C VAL A 8 -53.46 17.95 11.94
N GLN A 9 -52.78 18.54 10.97
CA GLN A 9 -51.78 17.87 10.14
C GLN A 9 -50.59 18.80 10.04
N GLY A 10 -49.46 18.40 10.61
CA GLY A 10 -48.24 19.21 10.59
C GLY A 10 -47.14 18.74 11.53
N ALA A 11 -46.90 17.43 11.63
CA ALA A 11 -45.68 16.89 12.25
C ALA A 11 -45.45 15.44 11.79
N ALA A 12 -45.32 15.24 10.48
CA ALA A 12 -44.83 13.99 9.92
C ALA A 12 -43.89 14.35 8.76
N GLY A 13 -42.65 14.69 9.11
CA GLY A 13 -41.71 15.22 8.13
C GLY A 13 -40.27 15.37 8.61
N VAL A 14 -39.83 14.64 9.62
CA VAL A 14 -38.40 14.40 9.89
C VAL A 14 -38.23 13.02 10.53
N LEU A 15 -38.52 11.97 9.78
CA LEU A 15 -37.88 10.67 9.96
C LEU A 15 -37.20 10.34 8.64
N ALA A 16 -36.26 11.21 8.25
CA ALA A 16 -35.27 10.87 7.26
C ALA A 16 -34.55 9.62 7.76
N ALA A 17 -34.57 8.58 6.94
CA ALA A 17 -34.06 7.25 7.21
C ALA A 17 -32.59 7.29 7.68
N ARG A 18 -32.39 7.38 8.99
CA ARG A 18 -31.18 6.86 9.65
C ARG A 18 -31.32 5.34 9.73
N ASN A 19 -31.19 4.66 8.60
CA ASN A 19 -30.61 3.32 8.60
C ASN A 19 -29.09 3.50 8.55
N LEU A 20 -28.55 4.07 9.63
CA LEU A 20 -27.18 3.77 10.03
C LEU A 20 -27.24 2.31 10.45
N GLN A 21 -26.59 1.41 9.72
CA GLN A 21 -26.17 0.13 10.32
C GLN A 21 -25.61 0.47 11.70
N ALA A 22 -26.13 -0.16 12.75
CA ALA A 22 -25.55 -0.05 14.07
C ALA A 22 -24.03 -0.21 13.94
N ALA A 23 -23.26 0.72 14.50
CA ALA A 23 -21.81 0.69 14.40
C ALA A 23 -21.32 -0.70 14.84
N TRP A 24 -20.56 -1.38 13.98
CA TRP A 24 -20.04 -2.72 14.27
C TRP A 24 -19.27 -2.69 15.60
N GLU A 25 -19.61 -3.58 16.53
CA GLU A 25 -19.05 -3.57 17.88
C GLU A 25 -17.64 -4.16 17.89
N SER A 26 -16.62 -3.30 17.99
CA SER A 26 -15.22 -3.73 18.00
C SER A 26 -14.78 -4.41 19.29
N GLY A 27 -15.50 -4.20 20.39
CA GLY A 27 -15.05 -4.66 21.71
C GLY A 27 -13.60 -4.21 21.99
N PRO A 28 -12.75 -5.05 22.60
CA PRO A 28 -11.33 -4.76 22.84
C PRO A 28 -10.42 -4.76 21.60
N VAL A 29 -10.93 -5.07 20.40
CA VAL A 29 -10.12 -5.11 19.17
C VAL A 29 -9.72 -3.69 18.77
N ALA A 30 -8.42 -3.45 18.61
CA ALA A 30 -7.87 -2.17 18.18
C ALA A 30 -7.78 -2.08 16.65
N HIS A 31 -7.32 -3.14 15.97
CA HIS A 31 -7.35 -3.18 14.51
C HIS A 31 -7.55 -4.60 13.96
N LEU A 32 -8.06 -4.68 12.72
CA LEU A 32 -8.22 -5.88 11.92
C LEU A 32 -7.78 -5.62 10.48
N LEU A 33 -6.76 -6.33 10.01
CA LEU A 33 -6.32 -6.32 8.62
C LEU A 33 -6.15 -7.75 8.14
N ALA A 34 -6.90 -8.14 7.10
CA ALA A 34 -6.89 -9.48 6.56
C ALA A 34 -6.55 -9.47 5.08
N THR A 35 -5.70 -10.39 4.64
CA THR A 35 -5.57 -10.72 3.21
C THR A 35 -6.26 -12.06 2.95
N ALA A 36 -6.52 -12.35 1.68
CA ALA A 36 -7.10 -13.61 1.28
C ALA A 36 -6.52 -14.11 -0.05
N SER A 37 -6.49 -15.43 -0.20
CA SER A 37 -6.43 -16.11 -1.49
C SER A 37 -7.77 -16.81 -1.73
N HIS A 38 -7.86 -17.63 -2.77
CA HIS A 38 -9.06 -18.41 -3.05
C HIS A 38 -9.39 -19.42 -1.95
N GLN A 39 -8.45 -19.82 -1.10
CA GLN A 39 -8.70 -20.86 -0.10
C GLN A 39 -8.10 -20.56 1.27
N ARG A 40 -7.63 -19.34 1.50
CA ARG A 40 -6.91 -18.99 2.72
C ARG A 40 -7.18 -17.55 3.10
N ILE A 41 -7.42 -17.31 4.37
CA ILE A 41 -7.47 -15.97 4.97
C ILE A 41 -6.33 -15.88 5.99
N LEU A 42 -5.56 -14.79 5.92
CA LEU A 42 -4.55 -14.47 6.91
C LEU A 42 -4.93 -13.14 7.55
N LEU A 43 -5.25 -13.19 8.85
CA LEU A 43 -5.72 -12.05 9.64
C LEU A 43 -4.63 -11.61 10.62
N LYS A 44 -4.34 -10.32 10.63
CA LYS A 44 -3.62 -9.61 11.70
C LYS A 44 -4.64 -8.88 12.57
N ALA A 45 -4.48 -9.01 13.88
CA ALA A 45 -5.31 -8.31 14.85
C ALA A 45 -4.45 -7.80 16.00
N SER A 46 -4.80 -6.63 16.53
CA SER A 46 -4.32 -6.21 17.85
C SER A 46 -5.44 -5.80 18.77
N PHE A 47 -5.12 -5.75 20.05
CA PHE A 47 -6.04 -5.47 21.14
C PHE A 47 -5.58 -4.25 21.94
N GLN A 48 -6.57 -3.53 22.49
CA GLN A 48 -6.33 -2.37 23.35
C GLN A 48 -5.48 -2.76 24.57
N THR A 49 -5.68 -3.97 25.09
CA THR A 49 -4.91 -4.57 26.19
C THR A 49 -4.36 -5.94 25.79
N ALA A 50 -3.31 -6.39 26.49
CA ALA A 50 -2.72 -7.70 26.24
C ALA A 50 -3.69 -8.83 26.63
N LEU A 51 -3.73 -9.89 25.80
CA LEU A 51 -4.47 -11.10 26.10
C LEU A 51 -3.55 -12.13 26.78
N ALA A 52 -3.97 -12.62 27.94
CA ALA A 52 -3.20 -13.60 28.72
C ALA A 52 -3.13 -14.99 28.06
N LYS A 53 -4.10 -15.32 27.20
CA LYS A 53 -4.18 -16.59 26.49
C LYS A 53 -4.48 -16.33 25.02
N ALA A 54 -4.07 -17.27 24.17
CA ALA A 54 -4.30 -17.18 22.73
C ALA A 54 -5.81 -17.06 22.41
N PRO A 55 -6.24 -16.01 21.70
CA PRO A 55 -7.58 -15.92 21.14
C PRO A 55 -7.77 -16.94 20.01
N VAL A 56 -9.02 -17.13 19.59
CA VAL A 56 -9.38 -18.00 18.47
C VAL A 56 -10.17 -17.21 17.43
N LEU A 57 -9.79 -17.37 16.16
CA LEU A 57 -10.61 -16.93 15.03
C LEU A 57 -11.57 -18.06 14.65
N ARG A 58 -12.87 -17.80 14.71
CA ARG A 58 -13.89 -18.66 14.12
C ARG A 58 -14.14 -18.23 12.68
N VAL A 59 -14.17 -19.19 11.76
CA VAL A 59 -14.59 -19.01 10.37
C VAL A 59 -15.70 -20.03 10.09
N GLY A 60 -16.94 -19.57 10.16
CA GLY A 60 -18.12 -20.44 10.20
C GLY A 60 -18.04 -21.45 11.36
N LYS A 61 -17.95 -22.75 11.03
CA LYS A 61 -17.85 -23.84 12.01
C LYS A 61 -16.40 -24.19 12.39
N ARG A 62 -15.41 -23.62 11.71
CA ARG A 62 -13.98 -23.92 11.91
C ARG A 62 -13.36 -22.91 12.86
N SER A 63 -12.32 -23.36 13.56
CA SER A 63 -11.61 -22.56 14.58
C SER A 63 -10.11 -22.60 14.30
N PHE A 64 -9.47 -21.45 14.39
CA PHE A 64 -8.05 -21.27 14.14
C PHE A 64 -7.43 -20.54 15.35
N LEU A 65 -6.46 -21.18 15.98
CA LEU A 65 -5.79 -20.61 17.16
C LEU A 65 -4.89 -19.44 16.75
N GLY A 66 -4.93 -18.36 17.51
CA GLY A 66 -4.06 -17.21 17.30
C GLY A 66 -2.60 -17.50 17.65
N THR A 67 -1.69 -17.04 16.81
CA THR A 67 -0.25 -17.03 17.08
C THR A 67 0.17 -15.64 17.53
N LYS A 68 0.86 -15.54 18.67
CA LYS A 68 1.34 -14.27 19.21
C LYS A 68 2.44 -13.67 18.33
N THR A 69 2.35 -12.39 18.01
CA THR A 69 3.30 -11.69 17.13
C THR A 69 4.06 -10.54 17.79
N ASP A 70 3.77 -10.24 19.07
CA ASP A 70 4.54 -9.37 19.95
C ASP A 70 5.03 -10.11 21.20
N SER A 71 5.80 -9.46 22.05
CA SER A 71 6.25 -10.04 23.33
C SER A 71 5.11 -10.06 24.36
N ALA A 72 4.27 -9.02 24.38
CA ALA A 72 3.30 -8.78 25.45
C ALA A 72 1.94 -9.48 25.28
N GLY A 73 1.59 -9.97 24.08
CA GLY A 73 0.30 -10.60 23.81
C GLY A 73 -0.78 -9.63 23.37
N ARG A 74 -0.40 -8.46 22.83
CA ARG A 74 -1.34 -7.50 22.23
C ARG A 74 -1.58 -7.77 20.75
N PHE A 75 -0.67 -8.45 20.07
CA PHE A 75 -0.73 -8.68 18.62
C PHE A 75 -0.80 -10.17 18.31
N TRP A 76 -1.72 -10.50 17.39
CA TRP A 76 -2.04 -11.88 17.07
C TRP A 76 -2.26 -12.04 15.56
N GLN A 77 -1.83 -13.20 15.06
CA GLN A 77 -2.04 -13.63 13.69
C GLN A 77 -2.88 -14.90 13.65
N PHE A 78 -3.77 -15.00 12.67
CA PHE A 78 -4.58 -16.19 12.43
C PHE A 78 -4.45 -16.61 10.97
N ASP A 79 -4.17 -17.89 10.77
CA ASP A 79 -3.98 -18.48 9.45
C ASP A 79 -5.09 -19.51 9.19
N ALA A 80 -6.09 -19.10 8.42
CA ALA A 80 -7.27 -19.88 8.11
C ALA A 80 -7.20 -20.45 6.69
N ALA A 81 -6.57 -21.61 6.52
CA ALA A 81 -6.41 -22.29 5.23
C ALA A 81 -7.53 -23.31 4.92
N GLY A 82 -7.60 -23.77 3.66
CA GLY A 82 -8.56 -24.79 3.20
C GLY A 82 -10.00 -24.31 3.18
N LEU A 83 -10.22 -23.02 2.95
CA LEU A 83 -11.55 -22.40 2.81
C LEU A 83 -12.08 -22.59 1.38
N GLU A 84 -13.40 -22.48 1.21
CA GLU A 84 -14.02 -22.49 -0.12
C GLU A 84 -13.73 -21.18 -0.88
N ALA A 85 -13.51 -21.28 -2.19
CA ALA A 85 -13.21 -20.15 -3.08
C ALA A 85 -14.44 -19.32 -3.45
N GLY A 86 -14.22 -18.03 -3.65
CA GLY A 86 -15.23 -17.08 -4.11
C GLY A 86 -16.41 -16.88 -3.15
N ARG A 87 -16.30 -17.29 -1.87
CA ARG A 87 -17.42 -17.28 -0.92
C ARG A 87 -17.21 -16.32 0.24
N PRO A 88 -18.28 -15.62 0.69
CA PRO A 88 -18.24 -14.91 1.96
C PRO A 88 -18.19 -15.90 3.13
N HIS A 89 -17.26 -15.71 4.04
CA HIS A 89 -17.16 -16.44 5.29
C HIS A 89 -17.55 -15.53 6.45
N GLN A 90 -18.25 -16.06 7.45
CA GLN A 90 -18.53 -15.33 8.69
C GLN A 90 -17.35 -15.53 9.66
N LEU A 91 -16.73 -14.44 10.09
CA LEU A 91 -15.59 -14.40 10.99
C LEU A 91 -16.01 -13.87 12.37
N GLN A 92 -15.41 -14.40 13.44
CA GLN A 92 -15.54 -13.85 14.79
C GLN A 92 -14.30 -14.18 15.62
N LEU A 93 -13.77 -13.19 16.36
CA LEU A 93 -12.74 -13.42 17.37
C LEU A 93 -13.40 -13.75 18.71
N ILE A 94 -12.90 -14.80 19.36
CA ILE A 94 -13.31 -15.18 20.73
C ILE A 94 -12.08 -15.35 21.62
N ASP A 95 -12.26 -15.13 22.92
CA ASP A 95 -11.23 -15.39 23.92
C ASP A 95 -11.12 -16.89 24.25
N ALA A 96 -10.17 -17.22 25.13
CA ALA A 96 -9.96 -18.60 25.59
C ALA A 96 -11.16 -19.18 26.41
N ALA A 97 -12.05 -18.32 26.91
CA ALA A 97 -13.30 -18.70 27.57
C ALA A 97 -14.49 -18.75 26.60
N ARG A 98 -14.23 -18.67 25.28
CA ARG A 98 -15.21 -18.64 24.18
C ARG A 98 -16.16 -17.44 24.21
N LYS A 99 -15.80 -16.36 24.89
CA LYS A 99 -16.56 -15.11 24.85
C LYS A 99 -16.17 -14.32 23.60
N PRO A 100 -17.13 -13.70 22.89
CA PRO A 100 -16.83 -12.80 21.79
C PRO A 100 -15.91 -11.66 22.21
N LEU A 101 -14.86 -11.42 21.42
CA LEU A 101 -13.97 -10.26 21.53
C LEU A 101 -14.45 -9.10 20.63
N CYS A 102 -15.37 -9.36 19.71
CA CYS A 102 -16.01 -8.37 18.84
C CYS A 102 -17.28 -8.98 18.22
N ALA A 103 -18.09 -8.14 17.58
CA ALA A 103 -19.19 -8.59 16.73
C ALA A 103 -18.65 -9.40 15.53
N PRO A 104 -19.40 -10.38 15.01
CA PRO A 104 -19.01 -11.10 13.80
C PRO A 104 -18.99 -10.15 12.59
N TRP A 105 -18.20 -10.48 11.57
CA TRP A 105 -18.19 -9.79 10.28
C TRP A 105 -18.06 -10.79 9.14
N SER A 106 -18.15 -10.35 7.89
CA SER A 106 -17.97 -11.22 6.73
C SER A 106 -16.72 -10.84 5.93
N LEU A 107 -15.98 -11.84 5.45
CA LEU A 107 -14.85 -11.63 4.53
C LEU A 107 -14.91 -12.69 3.44
N GLN A 108 -14.76 -12.26 2.19
CA GLN A 108 -14.79 -13.14 1.02
C GLN A 108 -13.38 -13.63 0.65
N THR A 109 -13.25 -14.93 0.40
CA THR A 109 -12.07 -15.50 -0.29
C THR A 109 -12.11 -15.15 -1.77
N LEU A 110 -10.94 -15.05 -2.40
CA LEU A 110 -10.85 -14.71 -3.82
C LEU A 110 -11.49 -15.82 -4.69
N PRO A 111 -11.91 -15.52 -5.93
CA PRO A 111 -12.37 -16.55 -6.87
C PRO A 111 -11.29 -17.60 -7.13
N ASP A 112 -11.70 -18.82 -7.47
CA ASP A 112 -10.75 -19.87 -7.84
C ASP A 112 -9.93 -19.43 -9.06
N PRO A 113 -8.59 -19.64 -9.13
CA PRO A 113 -7.78 -19.19 -10.26
C PRO A 113 -8.23 -19.70 -11.64
N SER A 114 -9.00 -20.79 -11.68
CA SER A 114 -9.62 -21.36 -12.89
C SER A 114 -11.01 -20.80 -13.20
N GLU A 115 -11.60 -20.00 -12.32
CA GLU A 115 -12.94 -19.45 -12.48
C GLU A 115 -12.96 -18.31 -13.51
N GLN A 116 -13.96 -18.33 -14.39
CA GLN A 116 -14.22 -17.22 -15.30
C GLN A 116 -15.04 -16.13 -14.60
N VAL A 117 -14.40 -15.01 -14.31
CA VAL A 117 -15.00 -13.90 -13.58
C VAL A 117 -15.22 -12.71 -14.52
N SER A 118 -16.38 -12.07 -14.44
CA SER A 118 -16.76 -10.98 -15.34
C SER A 118 -16.37 -9.59 -14.83
N ARG A 119 -16.08 -9.45 -13.53
CA ARG A 119 -15.69 -8.16 -12.94
C ARG A 119 -14.74 -8.29 -11.76
N PHE A 120 -13.92 -7.28 -11.58
CA PHE A 120 -13.09 -7.10 -10.40
C PHE A 120 -12.88 -5.61 -10.15
N ARG A 121 -13.13 -5.13 -8.94
CA ARG A 121 -12.83 -3.76 -8.50
C ARG A 121 -11.75 -3.77 -7.44
N VAL A 122 -10.71 -2.97 -7.63
CA VAL A 122 -9.65 -2.78 -6.65
C VAL A 122 -9.44 -1.30 -6.34
N LEU A 123 -9.28 -1.02 -5.05
CA LEU A 123 -8.80 0.27 -4.55
C LEU A 123 -7.28 0.22 -4.43
N ILE A 124 -6.58 1.24 -4.92
CA ILE A 124 -5.13 1.36 -4.84
C ILE A 124 -4.77 2.76 -4.35
N TYR A 125 -3.89 2.83 -3.35
CA TYR A 125 -3.34 4.08 -2.82
C TYR A 125 -1.92 3.87 -2.28
N THR A 126 -1.20 4.96 -2.01
CA THR A 126 0.17 4.98 -1.45
C THR A 126 0.29 5.96 -0.29
N CYS A 127 1.42 5.98 0.41
CA CYS A 127 1.84 7.08 1.30
C CYS A 127 0.77 7.43 2.34
N ALA A 128 0.21 6.40 2.98
CA ALA A 128 -0.87 6.57 3.97
C ALA A 128 -0.36 6.83 5.39
N GLY A 129 0.94 6.61 5.61
CA GLY A 129 1.60 6.94 6.86
C GLY A 129 1.56 8.43 7.20
N GLY A 130 2.20 8.75 8.31
CA GLY A 130 2.27 10.08 8.89
C GLY A 130 1.84 10.01 10.35
N HIS A 131 2.57 10.68 11.23
CA HIS A 131 2.32 10.63 12.67
C HIS A 131 2.06 12.03 13.21
N ASP A 132 1.01 12.19 14.01
CA ASP A 132 0.57 13.51 14.47
C ASP A 132 1.56 14.15 15.49
N ALA A 133 2.43 13.35 16.11
CA ALA A 133 3.56 13.85 16.91
C ALA A 133 4.71 14.46 16.06
N LEU A 134 4.70 14.28 14.74
CA LEU A 134 5.68 14.88 13.84
C LEU A 134 5.20 16.26 13.42
N LEU A 135 5.67 17.25 14.16
CA LEU A 135 5.34 18.66 13.93
C LEU A 135 6.43 19.35 13.11
N THR A 136 6.01 20.37 12.37
CA THR A 136 6.89 21.37 11.76
C THR A 136 7.39 22.36 12.82
N PRO A 137 8.44 23.15 12.55
CA PRO A 137 8.97 24.12 13.53
C PRO A 137 7.97 25.18 13.99
N ASP A 138 6.96 25.50 13.18
CA ASP A 138 5.85 26.41 13.52
C ASP A 138 4.69 25.72 14.27
N GLY A 139 4.84 24.43 14.61
CA GLY A 139 3.87 23.65 15.37
C GLY A 139 2.75 23.02 14.55
N SER A 140 2.75 23.18 13.21
CA SER A 140 1.77 22.51 12.35
C SER A 140 2.09 21.02 12.15
N LEU A 141 1.13 20.23 11.66
CA LEU A 141 1.36 18.81 11.36
C LEU A 141 2.21 18.67 10.10
N ARG A 142 3.25 17.82 10.17
CA ARG A 142 4.10 17.50 9.00
C ARG A 142 3.38 16.67 7.93
N PHE A 143 2.39 15.89 8.35
CA PHE A 143 1.58 15.02 7.51
C PHE A 143 0.10 15.41 7.64
N LEU A 144 -0.76 14.86 6.79
CA LEU A 144 -2.19 14.98 7.03
C LEU A 144 -2.56 14.31 8.35
N SER A 145 -3.45 14.96 9.11
CA SER A 145 -3.93 14.43 10.38
C SER A 145 -4.54 13.05 10.20
N LEU A 146 -4.46 12.23 11.26
CA LEU A 146 -5.10 10.92 11.29
C LEU A 146 -6.59 11.00 10.87
N ALA A 147 -7.32 12.01 11.35
CA ALA A 147 -8.73 12.21 11.03
C ALA A 147 -8.98 12.41 9.53
N ARG A 148 -8.17 13.24 8.85
CA ARG A 148 -8.31 13.50 7.41
C ARG A 148 -8.00 12.26 6.58
N ARG A 149 -6.92 11.55 6.91
CA ARG A 149 -6.55 10.29 6.26
C ARG A 149 -7.66 9.23 6.38
N ARG A 150 -8.26 9.10 7.56
CA ARG A 150 -9.41 8.21 7.78
C ARG A 150 -10.63 8.59 6.94
N ARG A 151 -10.91 9.87 6.73
CA ARG A 151 -12.02 10.32 5.86
C ARG A 151 -11.76 9.99 4.40
N LEU A 152 -10.54 10.21 3.89
CA LEU A 152 -10.16 9.81 2.53
C LEU A 152 -10.32 8.30 2.31
N LEU A 153 -9.84 7.48 3.24
CA LEU A 153 -9.97 6.02 3.16
C LEU A 153 -11.44 5.56 3.30
N ALA A 154 -12.23 6.21 4.16
CA ALA A 154 -13.66 5.93 4.27
C ALA A 154 -14.39 6.24 2.96
N ARG A 155 -14.06 7.36 2.30
CA ARG A 155 -14.58 7.67 0.97
C ARG A 155 -14.15 6.62 -0.05
N ALA A 156 -12.88 6.22 -0.05
CA ALA A 156 -12.38 5.19 -0.95
C ALA A 156 -13.12 3.85 -0.78
N LEU A 157 -13.35 3.42 0.46
CA LEU A 157 -14.12 2.21 0.78
C LEU A 157 -15.60 2.31 0.43
N SER A 158 -16.19 3.53 0.39
CA SER A 158 -17.60 3.71 0.03
C SER A 158 -17.93 3.24 -1.40
N PHE A 159 -16.91 3.11 -2.26
CA PHE A 159 -17.04 2.55 -3.60
C PHE A 159 -17.06 1.01 -3.66
N ARG A 160 -17.00 0.35 -2.49
CA ARG A 160 -17.08 -1.10 -2.29
C ARG A 160 -16.11 -1.87 -3.19
N PRO A 161 -14.79 -1.67 -3.01
CA PRO A 161 -13.81 -2.47 -3.73
C PRO A 161 -13.87 -3.95 -3.28
N ASP A 162 -13.58 -4.86 -4.20
CA ASP A 162 -13.46 -6.30 -3.93
C ASP A 162 -12.13 -6.63 -3.22
N ALA A 163 -11.10 -5.81 -3.43
CA ALA A 163 -9.81 -5.88 -2.76
C ALA A 163 -9.17 -4.48 -2.63
N VAL A 164 -8.21 -4.35 -1.71
CA VAL A 164 -7.45 -3.12 -1.52
C VAL A 164 -5.95 -3.39 -1.63
N ILE A 165 -5.22 -2.53 -2.34
CA ILE A 165 -3.77 -2.52 -2.39
C ILE A 165 -3.28 -1.23 -1.73
N ALA A 166 -2.54 -1.38 -0.63
CA ALA A 166 -1.82 -0.31 0.02
C ALA A 166 -0.36 -0.41 -0.45
N ASN A 167 0.06 0.54 -1.28
CA ASN A 167 1.37 0.50 -1.94
C ASN A 167 2.38 1.38 -1.20
N GLY A 168 3.11 0.84 -0.25
CA GLY A 168 4.25 1.52 0.36
C GLY A 168 3.90 2.61 1.36
N ASP A 169 4.94 3.04 2.08
CA ASP A 169 4.95 4.21 2.95
C ASP A 169 3.80 4.20 3.98
N HIS A 170 3.67 3.08 4.68
CA HIS A 170 2.69 2.93 5.75
C HIS A 170 3.15 3.58 7.04
N VAL A 171 4.46 3.76 7.21
CA VAL A 171 5.10 4.38 8.36
C VAL A 171 6.04 5.45 7.86
N TYR A 172 5.96 6.67 8.40
CA TYR A 172 7.02 7.68 8.29
C TYR A 172 7.63 7.89 9.67
N TRP A 173 8.84 7.37 9.88
CA TRP A 173 9.57 7.48 11.14
C TRP A 173 11.07 7.29 10.94
N ASP A 174 11.64 8.03 10.00
CA ASP A 174 13.02 7.82 9.54
C ASP A 174 14.04 8.10 10.64
N LEU A 175 15.01 7.19 10.78
CA LEU A 175 15.94 7.18 11.91
C LEU A 175 17.24 7.92 11.65
N ARG A 176 17.72 7.98 10.40
CA ARG A 176 19.03 8.58 10.09
C ARG A 176 18.97 9.75 9.11
N ARG A 177 20.03 10.57 9.17
CA ARG A 177 20.39 11.63 8.20
C ARG A 177 19.38 12.77 8.05
N LYS A 178 19.22 13.27 6.81
CA LYS A 178 18.65 14.59 6.53
C LYS A 178 17.17 14.58 6.88
N ILE A 179 16.47 13.51 6.53
CA ILE A 179 15.05 13.37 6.83
C ILE A 179 14.79 13.06 8.31
N ALA A 180 15.64 12.29 9.00
CA ALA A 180 15.44 11.99 10.43
C ALA A 180 15.36 13.23 11.31
N SER A 181 16.10 14.30 10.99
CA SER A 181 16.01 15.60 11.68
C SER A 181 14.61 16.24 11.62
N ARG A 182 13.75 15.77 10.70
CA ARG A 182 12.35 16.14 10.53
C ARG A 182 11.39 15.07 11.07
N MET A 183 11.90 13.89 11.44
CA MET A 183 11.12 12.72 11.87
C MET A 183 11.58 12.22 13.24
N ALA A 184 12.15 11.01 13.32
CA ALA A 184 12.39 10.31 14.57
C ALA A 184 13.42 11.00 15.47
N ALA A 185 14.32 11.81 14.90
CA ALA A 185 15.35 12.54 15.65
C ALA A 185 14.87 13.92 16.18
N THR A 186 13.61 14.29 15.95
CA THR A 186 13.06 15.52 16.55
C THR A 186 12.86 15.34 18.05
N PRO A 187 13.02 16.40 18.88
CA PRO A 187 12.78 16.31 20.32
C PRO A 187 11.38 15.80 20.68
N ALA A 188 10.36 16.19 19.91
CA ALA A 188 8.98 15.72 20.12
C ALA A 188 8.82 14.22 19.82
N ALA A 189 9.43 13.73 18.74
CA ALA A 189 9.42 12.31 18.41
C ALA A 189 10.15 11.47 19.46
N ILE A 190 11.31 11.92 19.93
CA ILE A 190 12.08 11.26 21.00
C ILE A 190 11.28 11.26 22.31
N ALA A 191 10.68 12.39 22.69
CA ALA A 191 9.85 12.46 23.89
C ALA A 191 8.61 11.54 23.81
N TYR A 192 8.03 11.39 22.62
CA TYR A 192 6.86 10.54 22.39
C TYR A 192 7.21 9.05 22.35
N ALA A 193 8.10 8.65 21.44
CA ALA A 193 8.38 7.25 21.15
C ALA A 193 9.60 6.71 21.91
N GLY A 194 10.55 7.55 22.32
CA GLY A 194 11.89 7.14 22.72
C GLY A 194 12.81 6.88 21.52
N GLU A 195 14.03 6.42 21.81
CA GLU A 195 15.05 6.12 20.82
C GLU A 195 15.30 4.60 20.72
N PHE A 196 15.64 4.14 19.53
CA PHE A 196 16.03 2.76 19.32
C PHE A 196 17.49 2.52 19.74
N ASP A 197 17.74 1.49 20.55
CA ASP A 197 19.07 0.94 20.75
C ASP A 197 19.34 -0.13 19.70
N ARG A 198 20.09 0.25 18.66
CA ARG A 198 20.39 -0.58 17.49
C ARG A 198 21.25 -1.82 17.80
N ARG A 199 21.75 -1.95 19.04
CA ARG A 199 22.50 -3.12 19.52
C ARG A 199 21.60 -4.21 20.08
N LEU A 200 20.33 -3.90 20.31
CA LEU A 200 19.35 -4.83 20.88
C LEU A 200 18.40 -5.35 19.79
N PRO A 201 17.84 -6.56 19.96
CA PRO A 201 16.75 -7.03 19.11
C PRO A 201 15.58 -6.05 19.07
N VAL A 202 14.81 -6.03 17.98
CA VAL A 202 13.58 -5.21 17.93
C VAL A 202 12.52 -5.77 18.89
N LEU A 203 12.21 -7.07 18.74
CA LEU A 203 11.25 -7.78 19.59
C LEU A 203 11.87 -8.19 20.94
N GLY A 204 11.07 -8.13 22.01
CA GLY A 204 11.44 -8.61 23.34
C GLY A 204 12.48 -7.75 24.07
N SER A 205 12.77 -6.55 23.58
CA SER A 205 13.70 -5.59 24.18
C SER A 205 13.02 -4.23 24.39
N PRO A 206 13.69 -3.24 25.00
CA PRO A 206 13.20 -1.87 25.06
C PRO A 206 12.88 -1.22 23.70
N ASN A 207 13.36 -1.78 22.58
CA ASN A 207 13.00 -1.31 21.23
C ASN A 207 11.55 -1.61 20.86
N GLU A 208 10.95 -2.68 21.40
CA GLU A 208 9.58 -3.07 21.01
C GLU A 208 8.55 -1.99 21.37
N PRO A 209 8.53 -1.43 22.61
CA PRO A 209 7.69 -0.28 22.91
C PRO A 209 7.94 0.96 22.04
N VAL A 210 9.19 1.21 21.62
CA VAL A 210 9.52 2.33 20.72
C VAL A 210 8.87 2.11 19.35
N LEU A 211 9.00 0.90 18.79
CA LEU A 211 8.34 0.53 17.53
C LEU A 211 6.82 0.66 17.62
N LEU A 212 6.20 0.18 18.71
CA LEU A 212 4.76 0.25 18.89
C LEU A 212 4.24 1.71 18.90
N ARG A 213 5.00 2.62 19.50
CA ARG A 213 4.66 4.06 19.49
C ARG A 213 4.92 4.70 18.14
N ALA A 214 6.03 4.37 17.48
CA ALA A 214 6.36 4.93 16.17
C ALA A 214 5.38 4.49 15.06
N ALA A 215 5.09 3.19 14.96
CA ALA A 215 4.30 2.63 13.86
C ALA A 215 2.80 2.49 14.18
N GLY A 216 2.43 2.24 15.44
CA GLY A 216 1.06 1.91 15.85
C GLY A 216 0.01 2.93 15.40
N PRO A 217 0.17 4.23 15.70
CA PRO A 217 -0.80 5.25 15.31
C PRO A 217 -0.93 5.44 13.79
N GLN A 218 0.10 5.06 13.04
CA GLN A 218 0.11 5.18 11.58
C GLN A 218 -0.61 4.02 10.90
N ILE A 219 -0.79 2.89 11.60
CA ILE A 219 -1.40 1.67 11.03
C ILE A 219 -2.65 1.27 11.81
N ALA A 220 -2.51 0.88 13.09
CA ALA A 220 -3.64 0.42 13.89
C ALA A 220 -4.71 1.51 14.06
N ASP A 221 -4.30 2.75 14.36
CA ASP A 221 -5.26 3.84 14.54
C ASP A 221 -5.75 4.40 13.20
N LEU A 222 -4.99 4.24 12.11
CA LEU A 222 -5.44 4.64 10.77
C LEU A 222 -6.54 3.72 10.26
N TYR A 223 -6.27 2.41 10.25
CA TYR A 223 -7.19 1.45 9.66
C TYR A 223 -8.27 0.99 10.64
N GLY A 224 -7.94 0.87 11.93
CA GLY A 224 -8.81 0.29 12.95
C GLY A 224 -9.44 -0.99 12.42
N THR A 225 -10.78 -1.00 12.36
CA THR A 225 -11.56 -2.12 11.79
C THR A 225 -12.33 -1.72 10.53
N ALA A 226 -11.97 -0.61 9.89
CA ALA A 226 -12.65 -0.11 8.70
C ALA A 226 -12.50 -1.07 7.51
N PHE A 227 -11.36 -1.76 7.41
CA PHE A 227 -11.01 -2.64 6.28
C PHE A 227 -11.37 -4.12 6.57
N ARG A 228 -12.05 -4.42 7.68
CA ARG A 228 -12.29 -5.80 8.16
C ARG A 228 -13.03 -6.71 7.15
N GLU A 229 -13.83 -6.11 6.27
CA GLU A 229 -14.71 -6.80 5.31
C GLU A 229 -14.12 -6.89 3.88
N VAL A 230 -12.91 -6.37 3.66
CA VAL A 230 -12.25 -6.38 2.34
C VAL A 230 -10.82 -6.92 2.46
N PRO A 231 -10.37 -7.85 1.60
CA PRO A 231 -9.01 -8.33 1.63
C PRO A 231 -8.03 -7.21 1.22
N VAL A 232 -6.94 -7.09 2.00
CA VAL A 232 -5.91 -6.07 1.82
C VAL A 232 -4.57 -6.68 1.41
N PHE A 233 -3.82 -5.96 0.60
CA PHE A 233 -2.51 -6.33 0.11
C PHE A 233 -1.55 -5.16 0.38
N PHE A 234 -0.66 -5.35 1.36
CA PHE A 234 0.29 -4.34 1.80
C PHE A 234 1.65 -4.58 1.15
N LEU A 235 2.14 -3.59 0.42
CA LEU A 235 3.48 -3.56 -0.16
C LEU A 235 4.36 -2.62 0.66
N THR A 236 5.60 -3.01 0.90
CA THR A 236 6.58 -2.17 1.59
C THR A 236 7.33 -1.27 0.61
N ASP A 237 7.65 -0.06 1.06
CA ASP A 237 8.59 0.86 0.40
C ASP A 237 9.66 1.33 1.39
N ASP A 238 10.42 2.37 1.07
CA ASP A 238 11.61 2.78 1.82
C ASP A 238 11.27 3.16 3.26
N HIS A 239 10.26 4.00 3.47
CA HIS A 239 9.90 4.45 4.81
C HIS A 239 9.38 3.33 5.73
N ASP A 240 8.91 2.21 5.16
CA ASP A 240 8.54 1.01 5.94
C ASP A 240 9.76 0.28 6.55
N TYR A 241 10.97 0.59 6.07
CA TYR A 241 12.24 0.22 6.68
C TYR A 241 12.79 1.31 7.62
N PHE A 242 11.98 2.32 7.93
CA PHE A 242 12.33 3.42 8.83
C PHE A 242 13.51 4.27 8.32
N GLU A 243 13.61 4.43 7.00
CA GLU A 243 14.55 5.33 6.32
C GLU A 243 13.94 5.87 5.02
N ASN A 244 14.27 7.10 4.66
CA ASN A 244 14.15 7.54 3.27
C ASN A 244 15.32 6.96 2.45
N ASP A 245 15.10 6.73 1.16
CA ASP A 245 16.16 6.41 0.20
C ASP A 245 17.13 7.59 -0.03
N GLU A 246 18.25 7.59 0.71
CA GLU A 246 19.28 8.62 0.63
C GLU A 246 20.65 7.99 0.34
N ALA A 247 21.44 8.68 -0.49
CA ALA A 247 22.86 8.39 -0.65
C ALA A 247 23.69 9.66 -0.77
N ASP A 248 24.70 9.77 0.08
CA ASP A 248 25.80 10.71 0.01
C ASP A 248 27.07 10.07 0.59
N ASP A 249 28.18 10.81 0.58
CA ASP A 249 29.48 10.32 1.04
C ASP A 249 29.51 9.88 2.51
N GLN A 250 28.46 10.17 3.29
CA GLN A 250 28.38 9.85 4.71
C GLN A 250 27.36 8.74 5.02
N LEU A 251 26.30 8.57 4.23
CA LEU A 251 25.38 7.43 4.36
C LEU A 251 24.74 7.05 3.03
N ILE A 252 24.61 5.73 2.83
CA ILE A 252 23.72 5.11 1.86
C ILE A 252 22.71 4.27 2.65
N THR A 253 21.41 4.54 2.52
CA THR A 253 20.38 3.89 3.36
C THR A 253 19.90 2.55 2.81
N PHE A 254 20.07 2.29 1.51
CA PHE A 254 19.63 1.04 0.88
C PHE A 254 20.73 0.30 0.10
N PRO A 255 20.69 -1.04 0.03
CA PRO A 255 19.72 -1.96 0.66
C PRO A 255 19.68 -1.83 2.19
N PRO A 256 18.54 -2.14 2.83
CA PRO A 256 18.37 -1.86 4.25
C PRO A 256 19.36 -2.72 5.05
N GLU A 257 20.05 -2.10 5.99
CA GLU A 257 20.90 -2.84 6.92
C GLU A 257 20.06 -3.71 7.87
N ASP A 258 20.72 -4.64 8.57
CA ASP A 258 20.04 -5.65 9.38
C ASP A 258 19.02 -5.07 10.36
N PHE A 259 19.36 -4.02 11.11
CA PHE A 259 18.44 -3.44 12.10
C PHE A 259 17.16 -2.88 11.46
N ASN A 260 17.29 -2.13 10.38
CA ASN A 260 16.16 -1.53 9.65
C ASN A 260 15.33 -2.59 8.93
N LEU A 261 15.97 -3.62 8.39
CA LEU A 261 15.28 -4.80 7.87
C LEU A 261 14.46 -5.49 8.98
N GLN A 262 15.01 -5.66 10.18
CA GLN A 262 14.27 -6.25 11.30
C GLN A 262 13.13 -5.35 11.78
N LEU A 263 13.27 -4.02 11.74
CA LEU A 263 12.17 -3.09 12.04
C LEU A 263 11.01 -3.27 11.06
N GLY A 264 11.26 -3.18 9.75
CA GLY A 264 10.22 -3.36 8.73
C GLY A 264 9.55 -4.74 8.80
N ARG A 265 10.36 -5.80 8.98
CA ARG A 265 9.82 -7.15 9.18
C ARG A 265 8.96 -7.23 10.44
N THR A 266 9.39 -6.66 11.56
CA THR A 266 8.63 -6.68 12.82
C THR A 266 7.33 -5.89 12.70
N ALA A 267 7.35 -4.71 12.09
CA ALA A 267 6.14 -3.91 11.83
C ALA A 267 5.13 -4.71 10.99
N ARG A 268 5.55 -5.29 9.87
CA ARG A 268 4.71 -6.20 9.07
C ARG A 268 4.17 -7.36 9.91
N ARG A 269 5.00 -7.96 10.77
CA ARG A 269 4.59 -9.09 11.62
C ARG A 269 3.42 -8.78 12.51
N MET A 270 3.42 -7.58 13.07
CA MET A 270 2.40 -7.13 14.00
C MET A 270 1.14 -6.62 13.29
N TYR A 271 1.29 -5.81 12.24
CA TYR A 271 0.20 -4.94 11.80
C TYR A 271 -0.52 -5.36 10.52
N TYR A 272 0.19 -5.86 9.50
CA TYR A 272 -0.42 -6.09 8.19
C TYR A 272 0.01 -7.41 7.55
N PRO A 273 -0.88 -8.08 6.79
CA PRO A 273 -0.67 -9.45 6.37
C PRO A 273 0.47 -9.62 5.35
N GLU A 274 1.19 -10.73 5.46
CA GLU A 274 2.09 -11.25 4.43
C GLU A 274 1.32 -11.68 3.18
N PHE A 275 1.99 -11.72 2.03
CA PHE A 275 1.39 -12.27 0.82
C PHE A 275 1.23 -13.78 0.95
N LEU A 276 0.02 -14.27 0.66
CA LEU A 276 -0.26 -15.70 0.72
C LEU A 276 0.43 -16.45 -0.44
N PRO A 277 0.63 -17.77 -0.32
CA PRO A 277 1.09 -18.59 -1.43
C PRO A 277 0.14 -18.50 -2.62
N ASP A 278 0.71 -18.44 -3.82
CA ASP A 278 0.00 -18.54 -5.08
C ASP A 278 0.76 -19.51 -5.99
N VAL A 279 0.05 -20.32 -6.78
CA VAL A 279 0.68 -21.35 -7.63
C VAL A 279 1.59 -20.77 -8.71
N THR A 280 1.37 -19.50 -9.07
CA THR A 280 2.16 -18.78 -10.06
C THR A 280 3.32 -18.00 -9.46
N ARG A 281 3.43 -17.97 -8.12
CA ARG A 281 4.53 -17.33 -7.39
C ARG A 281 5.52 -18.40 -6.90
N PRO A 282 6.76 -18.44 -7.42
CA PRO A 282 7.74 -19.42 -6.99
C PRO A 282 8.04 -19.35 -5.49
N ALA A 283 8.07 -20.50 -4.82
CA ALA A 283 8.37 -20.58 -3.38
C ALA A 283 9.80 -20.14 -3.03
N GLY A 284 10.70 -20.16 -4.03
CA GLY A 284 12.11 -19.75 -3.90
C GLY A 284 12.36 -18.25 -4.12
N LEU A 285 11.33 -17.43 -4.38
CA LEU A 285 11.55 -15.98 -4.48
C LEU A 285 12.09 -15.41 -3.17
N PRO A 286 13.07 -14.48 -3.21
CA PRO A 286 13.63 -13.88 -2.01
C PRO A 286 12.56 -13.26 -1.10
N GLY A 287 12.70 -13.44 0.22
CA GLY A 287 11.71 -12.98 1.18
C GLY A 287 10.44 -13.84 1.26
N SER A 288 10.44 -15.05 0.67
CA SER A 288 9.39 -16.06 0.82
C SER A 288 9.74 -17.10 1.88
N SER A 289 8.71 -17.72 2.46
CA SER A 289 8.79 -18.91 3.30
C SER A 289 9.68 -18.77 4.54
N ALA A 290 9.74 -17.57 5.13
CA ALA A 290 10.41 -17.36 6.41
C ALA A 290 9.76 -18.20 7.51
N LEU A 291 10.57 -18.87 8.34
CA LEU A 291 10.10 -19.84 9.34
C LEU A 291 9.29 -19.20 10.48
N ASP A 292 9.39 -17.89 10.66
CA ASP A 292 8.70 -17.14 11.71
C ASP A 292 7.33 -16.57 11.25
N ARG A 293 6.83 -17.04 10.10
CA ARG A 293 5.60 -16.60 9.42
C ARG A 293 4.75 -17.80 9.00
N PRO A 294 3.49 -17.59 8.55
CA PRO A 294 2.71 -18.67 7.96
C PRO A 294 3.44 -19.36 6.81
N PRO A 295 3.36 -20.69 6.68
CA PRO A 295 4.06 -21.43 5.63
C PRO A 295 3.73 -20.93 4.22
N GLY A 296 4.78 -20.78 3.41
CA GLY A 296 4.74 -20.33 2.00
C GLY A 296 4.40 -18.85 1.80
N SER A 297 4.18 -18.08 2.88
CA SER A 297 3.91 -16.65 2.77
C SER A 297 5.16 -15.87 2.32
N ALA A 298 4.97 -14.64 1.84
CA ALA A 298 6.07 -13.77 1.42
C ALA A 298 5.92 -12.34 1.92
N GLU A 299 7.06 -11.67 2.09
CA GLU A 299 7.14 -10.33 2.64
C GLU A 299 7.35 -9.25 1.56
N ALA A 300 7.96 -9.61 0.43
CA ALA A 300 8.44 -8.65 -0.58
C ALA A 300 7.79 -8.80 -1.96
N TYR A 301 7.43 -10.03 -2.34
CA TYR A 301 6.84 -10.34 -3.66
C TYR A 301 5.51 -11.06 -3.45
N GLY A 302 4.45 -10.56 -4.07
CA GLY A 302 3.08 -11.01 -3.86
C GLY A 302 2.25 -11.08 -5.13
N THR A 303 1.15 -11.80 -5.06
CA THR A 303 0.18 -11.93 -6.16
C THR A 303 -1.22 -11.75 -5.60
N LEU A 304 -2.04 -10.94 -6.28
CA LEU A 304 -3.48 -10.93 -6.15
C LEU A 304 -4.05 -11.57 -7.42
N ARG A 305 -4.67 -12.76 -7.27
CA ARG A 305 -5.25 -13.52 -8.38
C ARG A 305 -6.76 -13.54 -8.29
N TRP A 306 -7.45 -12.91 -9.24
CA TRP A 306 -8.91 -12.83 -9.28
C TRP A 306 -9.47 -13.65 -10.44
N GLY A 307 -9.61 -14.97 -10.22
CA GLY A 307 -10.02 -15.91 -11.25
C GLY A 307 -9.08 -15.91 -12.46
N GLN A 308 -9.63 -16.09 -13.66
CA GLN A 308 -8.93 -15.88 -14.92
C GLN A 308 -8.97 -14.41 -15.40
N LEU A 309 -9.60 -13.51 -14.64
CA LEU A 309 -9.78 -12.13 -15.06
C LEU A 309 -8.52 -11.29 -14.85
N ALA A 310 -7.97 -11.26 -13.64
CA ALA A 310 -6.87 -10.38 -13.31
C ALA A 310 -5.81 -11.07 -12.44
N GLU A 311 -4.56 -10.74 -12.72
CA GLU A 311 -3.40 -11.05 -11.89
C GLU A 311 -2.63 -9.75 -11.64
N VAL A 312 -2.45 -9.41 -10.37
CA VAL A 312 -1.67 -8.24 -9.95
C VAL A 312 -0.39 -8.71 -9.29
N LEU A 313 0.74 -8.32 -9.86
CA LEU A 313 2.09 -8.62 -9.40
C LEU A 313 2.57 -7.49 -8.49
N LEU A 314 2.72 -7.77 -7.19
CA LEU A 314 3.05 -6.80 -6.14
C LEU A 314 4.51 -6.97 -5.73
N TYR A 315 5.33 -5.92 -5.77
CA TYR A 315 6.77 -6.11 -5.49
C TYR A 315 7.52 -4.90 -4.90
N ASP A 316 8.20 -5.17 -3.80
CA ASP A 316 9.11 -4.27 -3.09
C ASP A 316 10.36 -4.02 -3.94
N CYS A 317 10.69 -2.75 -4.15
CA CYS A 317 11.85 -2.30 -4.94
C CYS A 317 13.02 -1.80 -4.08
N ARG A 318 13.02 -2.04 -2.76
CA ARG A 318 14.00 -1.52 -1.80
C ARG A 318 14.82 -2.63 -1.16
N ARG A 319 14.16 -3.68 -0.65
CA ARG A 319 14.80 -4.71 0.19
C ARG A 319 15.97 -5.41 -0.50
N PHE A 320 15.81 -5.70 -1.78
CA PHE A 320 16.75 -6.51 -2.56
C PHE A 320 17.52 -5.70 -3.61
N MET A 321 17.49 -4.37 -3.50
CA MET A 321 18.27 -3.55 -4.41
C MET A 321 19.78 -3.69 -4.15
N THR A 322 20.60 -3.50 -5.17
CA THR A 322 22.06 -3.67 -5.06
C THR A 322 22.82 -2.48 -5.65
N LEU A 323 23.99 -2.23 -5.08
CA LEU A 323 24.92 -1.17 -5.50
C LEU A 323 26.03 -1.74 -6.41
N GLY A 324 25.62 -2.42 -7.48
CA GLY A 324 26.49 -3.19 -8.39
C GLY A 324 26.94 -2.47 -9.66
N GLY A 325 26.80 -1.15 -9.74
CA GLY A 325 27.05 -0.33 -10.92
C GLY A 325 26.17 -0.80 -12.09
N PRO A 326 26.77 -1.19 -13.24
CA PRO A 326 26.04 -1.78 -14.36
C PRO A 326 25.29 -3.08 -14.03
N GLY A 327 25.72 -3.82 -13.00
CA GLY A 327 25.04 -5.03 -12.51
C GLY A 327 24.06 -4.78 -11.36
N GLY A 328 23.87 -3.52 -10.96
CA GLY A 328 22.91 -3.16 -9.92
C GLY A 328 21.47 -3.50 -10.31
N VAL A 329 20.64 -3.89 -9.33
CA VAL A 329 19.21 -4.18 -9.53
C VAL A 329 18.37 -3.51 -8.45
N PHE A 330 17.08 -3.29 -8.71
CA PHE A 330 16.09 -2.90 -7.68
C PHE A 330 15.33 -4.12 -7.15
N VAL A 331 14.98 -5.06 -8.05
CA VAL A 331 14.39 -6.34 -7.68
C VAL A 331 15.38 -7.47 -7.92
N ALA A 332 15.31 -8.51 -7.10
CA ALA A 332 16.17 -9.68 -7.26
C ALA A 332 16.03 -10.28 -8.67
N PRO A 333 17.11 -10.82 -9.27
CA PRO A 333 17.06 -11.42 -10.61
C PRO A 333 15.98 -12.49 -10.78
N GLU A 334 15.73 -13.29 -9.75
CA GLU A 334 14.67 -14.31 -9.73
C GLU A 334 13.27 -13.68 -9.80
N ALA A 335 13.09 -12.52 -9.15
CA ALA A 335 11.85 -11.75 -9.22
C ALA A 335 11.70 -11.11 -10.60
N GLU A 336 12.76 -10.54 -11.19
CA GLU A 336 12.72 -10.03 -12.56
C GLU A 336 12.31 -11.12 -13.55
N GLN A 337 12.86 -12.32 -13.42
CA GLN A 337 12.50 -13.46 -14.27
C GLN A 337 11.04 -13.87 -14.06
N TRP A 338 10.60 -14.00 -12.82
CA TRP A 338 9.21 -14.30 -12.48
C TRP A 338 8.24 -13.29 -13.09
N LEU A 339 8.51 -11.98 -12.99
CA LEU A 339 7.67 -10.93 -13.59
C LEU A 339 7.55 -11.13 -15.10
N LYS A 340 8.66 -11.39 -15.80
CA LYS A 340 8.65 -11.66 -17.26
C LYS A 340 7.85 -12.91 -17.61
N ASP A 341 8.06 -14.00 -16.87
CA ASP A 341 7.35 -15.26 -17.08
C ASP A 341 5.84 -15.08 -16.90
N ARG A 342 5.41 -14.32 -15.89
CA ARG A 342 3.99 -14.03 -15.66
C ARG A 342 3.38 -13.16 -16.73
N MET A 343 4.09 -12.12 -17.19
CA MET A 343 3.64 -11.27 -18.30
C MET A 343 3.48 -12.07 -19.60
N ALA A 344 4.40 -12.99 -19.88
CA ALA A 344 4.36 -13.85 -21.08
C ALA A 344 3.31 -14.98 -21.00
N ALA A 345 2.95 -15.43 -19.79
CA ALA A 345 2.09 -16.59 -19.63
C ALA A 345 0.63 -16.34 -20.10
N PRO A 346 -0.02 -17.30 -20.77
CA PRO A 346 -1.43 -17.23 -21.12
C PRO A 346 -2.35 -17.50 -19.91
N GLY A 347 -3.67 -17.46 -20.11
CA GLY A 347 -4.66 -17.90 -19.12
C GLY A 347 -5.13 -16.82 -18.13
N VAL A 348 -4.86 -15.55 -18.42
CA VAL A 348 -5.37 -14.39 -17.68
C VAL A 348 -5.73 -13.29 -18.65
N ALA A 349 -6.87 -12.62 -18.45
CA ALA A 349 -7.26 -11.49 -19.28
C ALA A 349 -6.37 -10.26 -19.03
N HIS A 350 -6.01 -9.99 -17.76
CA HIS A 350 -5.17 -8.85 -17.36
C HIS A 350 -4.02 -9.28 -16.47
N VAL A 351 -2.83 -8.73 -16.75
CA VAL A 351 -1.65 -8.82 -15.88
C VAL A 351 -1.20 -7.40 -15.58
N VAL A 352 -1.14 -7.03 -14.31
CA VAL A 352 -0.84 -5.67 -13.83
C VAL A 352 0.37 -5.71 -12.91
N ASN A 353 1.29 -4.76 -13.07
CA ASN A 353 2.46 -4.62 -12.21
C ASN A 353 2.21 -3.51 -11.17
N VAL A 354 2.57 -3.79 -9.91
CA VAL A 354 2.48 -2.83 -8.80
C VAL A 354 3.82 -2.82 -8.05
N PRO A 355 4.82 -2.10 -8.57
CA PRO A 355 6.04 -1.80 -7.82
C PRO A 355 5.78 -0.76 -6.73
N SER A 356 6.60 -0.79 -5.68
CA SER A 356 6.69 0.35 -4.75
C SER A 356 7.26 1.59 -5.44
N THR A 357 8.31 1.43 -6.25
CA THR A 357 8.94 2.54 -7.01
C THR A 357 8.32 2.74 -8.41
N PRO A 358 7.77 3.93 -8.72
CA PRO A 358 7.04 4.18 -9.95
C PRO A 358 7.92 4.27 -11.20
N PRO A 359 7.58 3.59 -12.30
CA PRO A 359 8.11 3.93 -13.62
C PRO A 359 7.41 5.18 -14.18
N GLY A 360 8.10 5.95 -15.01
CA GLY A 360 7.57 7.10 -15.75
C GLY A 360 8.11 8.44 -15.30
N TRP A 361 8.15 8.68 -13.99
CA TRP A 361 8.47 9.99 -13.42
C TRP A 361 9.72 9.98 -12.55
N SER A 362 10.34 11.13 -12.43
CA SER A 362 11.39 11.43 -11.46
C SER A 362 11.08 12.75 -10.76
N ALA A 363 11.47 12.84 -9.49
CA ALA A 363 11.52 14.06 -8.72
C ALA A 363 12.93 14.31 -8.14
N GLY A 364 13.97 13.68 -8.72
CA GLY A 364 15.35 13.80 -8.27
C GLY A 364 15.69 12.97 -7.02
N LYS A 365 14.80 12.09 -6.56
CA LYS A 365 15.03 11.19 -5.41
C LYS A 365 16.13 10.18 -5.75
N TRP A 366 16.91 9.72 -4.78
CA TRP A 366 18.08 8.87 -5.08
C TRP A 366 17.68 7.48 -5.61
N GLY A 367 16.77 6.79 -4.91
CA GLY A 367 16.29 5.44 -5.24
C GLY A 367 15.21 5.44 -6.32
N GLU A 368 15.44 6.15 -7.42
CA GLU A 368 14.58 6.13 -8.61
C GLU A 368 15.19 5.26 -9.72
N TRP A 369 14.34 4.76 -10.62
CA TRP A 369 14.75 4.09 -11.86
C TRP A 369 15.66 4.95 -12.75
N TYR A 370 15.70 6.26 -12.52
CA TYR A 370 16.31 7.24 -13.41
C TYR A 370 17.41 8.07 -12.74
N PRO A 371 18.46 8.45 -13.49
CA PRO A 371 19.58 9.24 -12.96
C PRO A 371 19.26 10.73 -12.84
N ASP A 372 18.03 11.14 -13.13
CA ASP A 372 17.58 12.53 -13.13
C ASP A 372 17.80 13.21 -11.78
N MET A 373 18.43 14.39 -11.77
CA MET A 373 18.68 15.23 -10.60
C MET A 373 18.57 16.70 -10.99
N LEU A 374 18.23 17.56 -10.03
CA LEU A 374 18.27 19.01 -10.27
C LEU A 374 19.71 19.47 -10.48
N ASP A 375 19.95 20.14 -11.61
CA ASP A 375 21.19 20.86 -11.86
C ASP A 375 21.27 22.16 -11.05
N ASP A 376 22.40 22.87 -11.13
CA ASP A 376 22.62 24.10 -10.38
C ASP A 376 21.73 25.27 -10.85
N ARG A 377 20.95 25.08 -11.92
CA ARG A 377 19.93 26.01 -12.43
C ARG A 377 18.52 25.60 -12.03
N GLY A 378 18.36 24.53 -11.24
CA GLY A 378 17.07 24.00 -10.83
C GLY A 378 16.32 23.25 -11.94
N LYS A 379 17.01 22.78 -12.99
CA LYS A 379 16.41 21.96 -14.03
C LYS A 379 16.63 20.48 -13.73
N LEU A 380 15.55 19.71 -13.67
CA LEU A 380 15.61 18.26 -13.52
C LEU A 380 16.11 17.62 -14.82
N GLY A 381 17.11 16.74 -14.71
CA GLY A 381 17.60 15.95 -15.83
C GLY A 381 18.94 15.28 -15.52
N VAL A 382 19.67 14.87 -16.56
CA VAL A 382 20.88 14.03 -16.43
C VAL A 382 22.19 14.81 -16.59
N ALA A 383 22.12 16.14 -16.66
CA ALA A 383 23.31 16.99 -16.83
C ALA A 383 24.27 16.90 -15.63
N LYS A 384 23.73 16.72 -14.43
CA LYS A 384 24.47 16.48 -13.20
C LYS A 384 24.41 14.99 -12.86
N PRO A 385 25.55 14.30 -12.69
CA PRO A 385 25.54 12.90 -12.28
C PRO A 385 24.89 12.74 -10.90
N LYS A 386 23.86 11.89 -10.80
CA LYS A 386 23.25 11.51 -9.51
C LYS A 386 24.25 10.64 -8.73
N PRO A 387 24.75 11.08 -7.55
CA PRO A 387 25.72 10.33 -6.77
C PRO A 387 25.20 8.94 -6.41
N TYR A 388 26.08 7.93 -6.45
CA TYR A 388 25.78 6.54 -6.08
C TYR A 388 24.60 5.90 -6.80
N TRP A 389 24.11 6.49 -7.89
CA TRP A 389 23.05 5.89 -8.69
C TRP A 389 23.62 4.80 -9.59
N GLN A 390 22.86 3.72 -9.78
CA GLN A 390 23.35 2.51 -10.43
C GLN A 390 22.76 2.38 -11.84
N PRO A 391 23.58 2.37 -12.92
CA PRO A 391 23.07 2.20 -14.28
C PRO A 391 22.34 0.88 -14.52
N GLY A 392 22.65 -0.16 -13.73
CA GLY A 392 21.93 -1.43 -13.75
C GLY A 392 20.45 -1.31 -13.38
N TRP A 393 20.08 -0.33 -12.53
CA TRP A 393 18.67 -0.08 -12.16
C TRP A 393 17.84 0.30 -13.38
N ALA A 394 18.31 1.26 -14.17
CA ALA A 394 17.65 1.63 -15.42
C ALA A 394 17.67 0.49 -16.46
N ALA A 395 18.76 -0.30 -16.51
CA ALA A 395 18.82 -1.43 -17.42
C ALA A 395 17.80 -2.53 -17.06
N GLN A 396 17.59 -2.79 -15.75
CA GLN A 396 16.55 -3.70 -15.28
C GLN A 396 15.15 -3.16 -15.58
N HIS A 397 14.91 -1.86 -15.32
CA HIS A 397 13.68 -1.17 -15.71
C HIS A 397 13.37 -1.35 -17.20
N ASP A 398 14.34 -1.07 -18.08
CA ASP A 398 14.16 -1.18 -19.53
C ASP A 398 13.75 -2.59 -19.96
N ARG A 399 14.34 -3.63 -19.34
CA ARG A 399 13.97 -5.04 -19.61
C ARG A 399 12.56 -5.39 -19.13
N ILE A 400 12.15 -4.89 -17.97
CA ILE A 400 10.81 -5.14 -17.41
C ILE A 400 9.75 -4.44 -18.26
N LEU A 401 9.95 -3.16 -18.61
CA LEU A 401 9.02 -2.41 -19.44
C LEU A 401 8.89 -3.00 -20.85
N LYS A 402 10.01 -3.41 -21.45
CA LYS A 402 10.01 -4.10 -22.74
C LYS A 402 9.18 -5.38 -22.68
N ALA A 403 9.42 -6.23 -21.68
CA ALA A 403 8.68 -7.48 -21.50
C ALA A 403 7.17 -7.23 -21.27
N SER A 404 6.81 -6.14 -20.60
CA SER A 404 5.41 -5.74 -20.43
C SER A 404 4.77 -5.34 -21.76
N SER A 405 5.43 -4.49 -22.54
CA SER A 405 4.94 -4.07 -23.87
C SER A 405 4.78 -5.25 -24.83
N GLU A 406 5.60 -6.30 -24.68
CA GLU A 406 5.51 -7.54 -25.48
C GLU A 406 4.34 -8.46 -25.10
N MET A 407 3.55 -8.13 -24.06
CA MET A 407 2.37 -8.91 -23.70
C MET A 407 1.33 -8.93 -24.84
N HIS A 408 0.96 -10.12 -25.29
CA HIS A 408 -0.03 -10.30 -26.34
C HIS A 408 -1.46 -10.09 -25.81
N GLY A 409 -2.25 -9.24 -26.49
CA GLY A 409 -3.68 -9.06 -26.20
C GLY A 409 -3.99 -8.50 -24.80
N ARG A 410 -3.04 -7.78 -24.20
CA ARG A 410 -3.15 -7.19 -22.85
C ARG A 410 -2.63 -5.77 -22.83
N VAL A 411 -3.15 -4.97 -21.89
CA VAL A 411 -2.65 -3.64 -21.58
C VAL A 411 -1.43 -3.76 -20.66
N PRO A 412 -0.25 -3.24 -21.04
CA PRO A 412 0.92 -3.19 -20.16
C PRO A 412 0.75 -2.09 -19.11
N LEU A 413 0.25 -2.47 -17.94
CA LEU A 413 -0.15 -1.53 -16.89
C LEU A 413 0.75 -1.63 -15.65
N PHE A 414 1.25 -0.47 -15.20
CA PHE A 414 1.94 -0.27 -13.94
C PHE A 414 1.18 0.73 -13.07
N ILE A 415 1.02 0.42 -11.79
CA ILE A 415 0.36 1.30 -10.81
C ILE A 415 1.25 1.39 -9.57
N SER A 416 1.63 2.59 -9.15
CA SER A 416 2.75 2.76 -8.21
C SER A 416 2.57 3.91 -7.21
N GLY A 417 3.42 3.88 -6.19
CA GLY A 417 3.46 4.80 -5.05
C GLY A 417 4.67 5.76 -5.05
N ASP A 418 5.29 5.97 -3.87
CA ASP A 418 6.54 6.71 -3.58
C ASP A 418 6.54 8.23 -3.84
N LEU A 419 6.08 8.66 -5.02
CA LEU A 419 6.32 10.03 -5.51
C LEU A 419 5.38 11.10 -4.94
N HIS A 420 4.44 10.74 -4.05
CA HIS A 420 3.46 11.66 -3.46
C HIS A 420 2.69 12.45 -4.54
N ALA A 421 2.23 11.76 -5.59
CA ALA A 421 1.49 12.38 -6.67
C ALA A 421 0.40 11.47 -7.24
N ILE A 422 -0.51 12.07 -7.99
CA ILE A 422 -1.48 11.40 -8.86
C ILE A 422 -1.11 11.70 -10.31
N GLY A 423 -1.04 10.69 -11.17
CA GLY A 423 -0.58 10.87 -12.54
C GLY A 423 -0.92 9.69 -13.44
N GLU A 424 -0.96 9.95 -14.75
CA GLU A 424 -1.15 8.94 -15.79
C GLU A 424 -0.31 9.30 -17.01
N GLY A 425 0.44 8.34 -17.55
CA GLY A 425 1.07 8.53 -18.85
C GLY A 425 1.35 7.23 -19.57
N ARG A 426 1.77 7.38 -20.83
CA ARG A 426 2.11 6.28 -21.73
C ARG A 426 3.58 6.38 -22.09
N ILE A 427 4.37 5.39 -21.70
CA ILE A 427 5.78 5.30 -22.04
C ILE A 427 5.86 4.68 -23.43
N LEU A 428 6.31 5.50 -24.38
CA LEU A 428 6.45 5.16 -25.80
C LEU A 428 7.83 4.60 -26.12
N ARG A 429 8.85 4.96 -25.32
CA ARG A 429 10.23 4.48 -25.48
C ARG A 429 10.96 4.47 -24.14
N THR A 430 11.75 3.43 -23.91
CA THR A 430 12.64 3.32 -22.74
C THR A 430 14.00 2.76 -23.19
N GLY A 431 15.08 3.47 -22.86
CA GLY A 431 16.40 3.15 -23.42
C GLY A 431 16.34 3.06 -24.95
N ASN A 432 16.72 1.90 -25.50
CA ASN A 432 16.67 1.59 -26.94
C ASN A 432 15.40 0.85 -27.38
N ALA A 433 14.49 0.52 -26.46
CA ALA A 433 13.26 -0.20 -26.78
C ALA A 433 12.15 0.78 -27.20
N ASP A 434 11.63 0.60 -28.42
CA ASP A 434 10.41 1.25 -28.90
C ASP A 434 9.18 0.45 -28.43
N LEU A 435 8.31 1.10 -27.68
CA LEU A 435 7.12 0.51 -27.07
C LEU A 435 5.83 0.98 -27.77
N ARG A 436 5.92 1.77 -28.85
CA ARG A 436 4.75 2.43 -29.48
C ARG A 436 3.68 1.47 -29.98
N SER A 437 4.03 0.23 -30.31
CA SER A 437 3.05 -0.80 -30.72
C SER A 437 2.12 -1.21 -29.57
N ASN A 438 2.62 -1.17 -28.33
CA ASN A 438 1.84 -1.44 -27.13
C ASN A 438 2.42 -0.62 -25.95
N PRO A 439 2.12 0.69 -25.88
CA PRO A 439 2.74 1.60 -24.92
C PRO A 439 2.48 1.20 -23.47
N VAL A 440 3.51 1.23 -22.63
CA VAL A 440 3.35 0.96 -21.19
C VAL A 440 2.55 2.10 -20.55
N VAL A 441 1.40 1.76 -19.97
CA VAL A 441 0.60 2.66 -19.16
C VAL A 441 1.18 2.69 -17.75
N SER A 442 1.56 3.88 -17.27
CA SER A 442 1.99 4.10 -15.90
C SER A 442 1.01 5.01 -15.16
N ILE A 443 0.66 4.62 -13.94
CA ILE A 443 -0.25 5.34 -13.05
C ILE A 443 0.43 5.58 -11.70
N LEU A 444 0.37 6.82 -11.19
CA LEU A 444 0.61 7.12 -9.79
C LEU A 444 -0.73 7.10 -9.05
N SER A 445 -0.90 6.18 -8.10
CA SER A 445 -2.23 5.87 -7.52
C SER A 445 -2.81 6.97 -6.64
N GLY A 446 -1.98 7.88 -6.15
CA GLY A 446 -2.33 8.96 -5.24
C GLY A 446 -1.94 8.70 -3.78
N PRO A 447 -1.30 9.68 -3.11
CA PRO A 447 -0.97 9.61 -1.70
C PRO A 447 -2.17 9.93 -0.81
N VAL A 448 -2.27 9.31 0.36
CA VAL A 448 -3.36 9.58 1.32
C VAL A 448 -2.93 10.54 2.44
N GLY A 449 -1.64 10.58 2.78
CA GLY A 449 -1.13 11.22 4.00
C GLY A 449 -0.24 12.44 3.81
N THR A 450 0.02 12.89 2.58
CA THR A 450 1.02 13.93 2.32
C THR A 450 0.50 15.32 2.67
N ALA A 451 1.29 16.09 3.41
CA ALA A 451 1.07 17.52 3.62
C ALA A 451 2.23 18.35 3.02
N ARG A 452 2.18 19.67 3.23
CA ARG A 452 3.05 20.66 2.55
C ARG A 452 4.51 20.26 2.44
N ASP A 453 5.12 19.83 3.54
CA ASP A 453 6.55 19.52 3.64
C ASP A 453 6.94 18.17 3.01
N GLY A 454 5.95 17.31 2.73
CA GLY A 454 6.15 16.01 2.09
C GLY A 454 6.09 16.06 0.57
N TRP A 455 5.48 17.10 -0.02
CA TRP A 455 5.42 17.23 -1.47
C TRP A 455 6.82 17.32 -2.09
N PRO A 456 7.10 16.60 -3.19
CA PRO A 456 8.39 16.65 -3.87
C PRO A 456 8.84 18.07 -4.22
N SER A 457 7.92 18.93 -4.67
CA SER A 457 8.22 20.32 -5.00
C SER A 457 8.76 21.11 -3.80
N THR A 458 8.20 20.89 -2.61
CA THR A 458 8.68 21.51 -1.37
C THR A 458 9.97 20.87 -0.88
N LEU A 459 10.02 19.53 -0.85
CA LEU A 459 11.11 18.77 -0.23
C LEU A 459 12.38 18.78 -1.08
N ARG A 460 12.22 18.63 -2.40
CA ARG A 460 13.29 18.42 -3.37
C ARG A 460 13.47 19.62 -4.30
N GLY A 461 12.53 20.58 -4.33
CA GLY A 461 12.59 21.74 -5.21
C GLY A 461 12.05 21.50 -6.62
N THR A 462 11.47 20.32 -6.88
CA THR A 462 10.82 19.99 -8.16
C THR A 462 9.65 19.03 -7.93
N PRO A 463 8.52 19.20 -8.63
CA PRO A 463 7.50 18.17 -8.68
C PRO A 463 8.04 16.94 -9.43
N ALA A 464 7.25 15.86 -9.41
CA ALA A 464 7.45 14.74 -10.31
C ALA A 464 7.25 15.18 -11.77
N LEU A 465 8.23 14.89 -12.62
CA LEU A 465 8.21 15.17 -14.07
C LEU A 465 8.56 13.88 -14.82
N PRO A 466 8.12 13.72 -16.09
CA PRO A 466 8.56 12.61 -16.91
C PRO A 466 10.09 12.51 -16.94
N ALA A 467 10.60 11.31 -16.67
CA ALA A 467 12.04 11.10 -16.63
C ALA A 467 12.66 11.35 -18.00
N GLN A 468 13.79 12.05 -18.05
CA GLN A 468 14.41 12.49 -19.31
C GLN A 468 14.84 11.32 -20.22
N ARG A 469 15.07 10.14 -19.63
CA ARG A 469 15.43 8.92 -20.36
C ARG A 469 14.26 8.28 -21.10
N LEU A 470 13.03 8.69 -20.82
CA LEU A 470 11.84 8.15 -21.43
C LEU A 470 11.32 9.07 -22.53
N GLU A 471 10.66 8.47 -23.52
CA GLU A 471 9.66 9.21 -24.28
C GLU A 471 8.31 8.86 -23.70
N MET A 472 7.67 9.83 -23.05
CA MET A 472 6.43 9.64 -22.33
C MET A 472 5.39 10.67 -22.76
N ASP A 473 4.20 10.18 -23.04
CA ASP A 473 3.01 10.98 -23.31
C ASP A 473 2.18 11.05 -22.03
N GLU A 474 2.31 12.16 -21.30
CA GLU A 474 1.55 12.42 -20.08
C GLU A 474 0.09 12.73 -20.41
N ARG A 475 -0.80 11.82 -20.01
CA ARG A 475 -2.25 11.95 -20.18
C ARG A 475 -2.89 12.70 -19.03
N GLN A 476 -2.31 12.56 -17.84
CA GLN A 476 -2.55 13.38 -16.66
C GLN A 476 -1.19 13.70 -16.06
N LYS A 477 -0.82 14.99 -16.05
CA LYS A 477 0.39 15.45 -15.37
C LYS A 477 0.40 14.97 -13.92
N ALA A 478 1.57 14.63 -13.40
CA ALA A 478 1.72 14.37 -11.99
C ALA A 478 1.30 15.61 -11.18
N ILE A 479 0.29 15.44 -10.31
CA ILE A 479 -0.21 16.50 -9.42
C ILE A 479 0.04 16.14 -7.96
N GLU A 480 0.41 17.15 -7.18
CA GLU A 480 0.65 17.06 -5.73
C GLU A 480 -0.66 17.34 -4.97
N GLU A 481 -1.56 16.37 -5.02
CA GLU A 481 -2.81 16.36 -4.27
C GLU A 481 -2.99 14.98 -3.64
N ASN A 482 -3.68 14.92 -2.49
CA ASN A 482 -3.98 13.63 -1.86
C ASN A 482 -5.15 12.96 -2.57
N GLY A 483 -5.22 11.65 -2.55
CA GLY A 483 -6.26 10.91 -3.23
C GLY A 483 -6.00 9.42 -3.27
N PHE A 484 -6.68 8.77 -4.20
CA PHE A 484 -6.61 7.33 -4.43
C PHE A 484 -7.14 7.02 -5.83
N THR A 485 -6.91 5.79 -6.27
CA THR A 485 -7.37 5.30 -7.58
C THR A 485 -8.25 4.07 -7.39
N ILE A 486 -9.35 4.00 -8.14
CA ILE A 486 -10.19 2.81 -8.26
C ILE A 486 -10.04 2.26 -9.66
N MET A 487 -9.73 0.97 -9.74
CA MET A 487 -9.61 0.23 -10.99
C MET A 487 -10.75 -0.78 -11.10
N ASP A 488 -11.46 -0.77 -12.22
CA ASP A 488 -12.46 -1.78 -12.58
C ASP A 488 -11.96 -2.59 -13.77
N PHE A 489 -11.98 -3.91 -13.64
CA PHE A 489 -11.59 -4.86 -14.67
C PHE A 489 -12.82 -5.60 -15.18
N THR A 490 -12.87 -5.77 -16.50
CA THR A 490 -13.81 -6.63 -17.25
C THR A 490 -12.99 -7.43 -18.25
N PRO A 491 -13.48 -8.54 -18.84
CA PRO A 491 -12.65 -9.32 -19.76
C PRO A 491 -12.08 -8.51 -20.93
N GLU A 492 -12.73 -7.43 -21.35
CA GLU A 492 -12.35 -6.62 -22.50
C GLU A 492 -11.52 -5.38 -22.14
N LYS A 493 -11.73 -4.79 -20.95
CA LYS A 493 -11.13 -3.51 -20.60
C LYS A 493 -10.84 -3.31 -19.12
N ILE A 494 -9.99 -2.33 -18.88
CA ILE A 494 -9.68 -1.77 -17.56
C ILE A 494 -10.18 -0.32 -17.53
N THR A 495 -10.87 0.10 -16.46
CA THR A 495 -11.28 1.49 -16.23
C THR A 495 -10.59 2.00 -14.95
N ALA A 496 -9.82 3.09 -15.07
CA ALA A 496 -9.20 3.79 -13.95
C ALA A 496 -10.00 5.05 -13.60
N ARG A 497 -10.31 5.22 -12.32
CA ARG A 497 -11.00 6.40 -11.77
C ARG A 497 -10.12 7.05 -10.71
N TYR A 498 -9.77 8.31 -10.94
CA TYR A 498 -8.82 9.05 -10.11
C TYR A 498 -9.56 10.05 -9.23
N PHE A 499 -9.25 10.04 -7.95
CA PHE A 499 -9.83 10.93 -6.95
C PHE A 499 -8.75 11.81 -6.37
N LYS A 500 -9.09 13.06 -6.06
CA LYS A 500 -8.15 14.00 -5.46
C LYS A 500 -8.82 14.92 -4.46
N TRP A 501 -8.04 15.38 -3.50
CA TRP A 501 -8.40 16.38 -2.51
C TRP A 501 -7.14 17.16 -2.12
N ASN A 502 -7.30 18.45 -1.90
CA ASN A 502 -6.23 19.31 -1.41
C ASN A 502 -6.69 20.11 -0.18
N VAL A 503 -5.73 20.53 0.62
CA VAL A 503 -5.95 21.22 1.90
C VAL A 503 -6.64 22.58 1.79
N ASN A 504 -6.75 23.14 0.58
CA ASN A 504 -7.47 24.39 0.34
C ASN A 504 -8.98 24.16 0.16
N LEU A 505 -9.42 22.91 0.01
CA LEU A 505 -10.82 22.55 -0.01
C LEU A 505 -11.34 22.30 1.42
N PRO A 506 -12.64 22.54 1.68
CA PRO A 506 -13.28 22.13 2.93
C PRO A 506 -13.07 20.64 3.20
N GLU A 507 -12.97 20.25 4.47
CA GLU A 507 -12.75 18.84 4.81
C GLU A 507 -13.97 17.98 4.44
N GLU A 508 -15.18 18.55 4.48
CA GLU A 508 -16.44 17.93 4.05
C GLU A 508 -16.42 17.47 2.59
N ALA A 509 -15.57 18.09 1.76
CA ALA A 509 -15.41 17.68 0.37
C ALA A 509 -14.82 16.26 0.25
N MET A 510 -14.03 15.79 1.24
CA MET A 510 -13.48 14.42 1.23
C MET A 510 -14.58 13.36 1.21
N ASP A 511 -15.74 13.63 1.82
CA ASP A 511 -16.82 12.66 1.92
C ASP A 511 -17.65 12.54 0.62
N GLN A 512 -17.42 13.45 -0.33
CA GLN A 512 -18.18 13.57 -1.58
C GLN A 512 -17.28 13.54 -2.83
N LEU A 513 -16.04 13.07 -2.70
CA LEU A 513 -15.10 13.04 -3.83
C LEU A 513 -15.65 12.21 -4.99
N GLU A 514 -15.82 12.84 -6.14
CA GLU A 514 -16.11 12.18 -7.40
C GLU A 514 -14.82 12.08 -8.24
N PRO A 515 -14.74 11.14 -9.20
CA PRO A 515 -13.53 11.02 -9.99
C PRO A 515 -13.32 12.28 -10.82
N PHE A 516 -12.17 12.93 -10.68
CA PHE A 516 -11.82 14.09 -11.49
C PHE A 516 -11.36 13.68 -12.90
N ARG A 517 -10.98 12.40 -13.06
CA ARG A 517 -10.59 11.77 -14.32
C ARG A 517 -11.06 10.33 -14.35
N VAL A 518 -11.49 9.89 -15.53
CA VAL A 518 -11.77 8.49 -15.85
C VAL A 518 -11.03 8.14 -17.13
N SER A 519 -10.29 7.03 -17.10
CA SER A 519 -9.56 6.51 -18.26
C SER A 519 -9.96 5.08 -18.53
N GLU A 520 -10.10 4.73 -19.80
CA GLU A 520 -10.37 3.36 -20.23
C GLU A 520 -9.21 2.82 -21.06
N PHE A 521 -8.80 1.58 -20.76
CA PHE A 521 -7.76 0.86 -21.46
C PHE A 521 -8.39 -0.42 -22.03
N GLN A 522 -8.59 -0.43 -23.34
CA GLN A 522 -9.09 -1.60 -24.06
C GLN A 522 -7.94 -2.59 -24.24
N ARG A 523 -8.22 -3.89 -24.09
CA ARG A 523 -7.25 -4.91 -24.48
C ARG A 523 -6.99 -4.81 -25.99
N PRO A 524 -5.73 -4.89 -26.42
CA PRO A 524 -5.41 -5.07 -27.83
C PRO A 524 -6.10 -6.31 -28.40
N GLY A 525 -6.57 -6.20 -29.65
CA GLY A 525 -7.20 -7.30 -30.39
C GLY A 525 -6.24 -8.40 -30.79
#